data_AF-A0A7J6VDM4-F1
#
_entry.id   AF-A0A7J6VDM4-F1
#
_cell.length_a   1.000
_cell.length_b   1.000
_cell.length_c   1.000
_cell.angle_alpha   90.00
_cell.angle_beta   90.00
_cell.angle_gamma   90.00
#
_symmetry.space_group_name_H-M   'P 1'
#
loop_
_entity.id
_entity.type
_entity.pdbx_description
1 polymer ?
#
loop_
_entity_poly.entity_id
_entity_poly.type
_entity_poly.pdbx_seq_one_letter_code
_entity_poly.pdbx_strand_id
1 'polypeptide(L)'
;IGGQTALKLIRQHGSIENILENINKERYQIPEDWPYQDARLLFKEPLVSVDTEQSELKWSTPDEEGLITFLVNENGFNNDRVTKAIEKIKAAKTKSSQGRLESFFKPAASASVAIKRK
;
A
#
# COMPACT_ATOMS: atom_id res chain seq x y z
N ILE A 1 0.00 25.06 -5.28
CA ILE A 1 -0.25 24.97 -3.82
C ILE A 1 0.52 23.76 -3.29
N GLY A 2 1.33 23.89 -2.24
CA GLY A 2 2.09 22.78 -1.65
C GLY A 2 1.36 22.10 -0.48
N GLY A 3 1.91 21.01 0.06
CA GLY A 3 1.23 20.16 1.07
C GLY A 3 0.78 20.89 2.34
N GLN A 4 1.63 21.75 2.91
CA GLN A 4 1.30 22.47 4.15
C GLN A 4 0.17 23.50 3.95
N THR A 5 0.20 24.22 2.83
CA THR A 5 -0.84 25.18 2.45
C THR A 5 -2.14 24.47 2.07
N ALA A 6 -2.06 23.35 1.34
CA ALA A 6 -3.22 22.54 0.99
C ALA A 6 -3.94 22.00 2.24
N LEU A 7 -3.19 21.52 3.24
CA LEU A 7 -3.75 21.08 4.51
C LEU A 7 -4.48 22.21 5.24
N LYS A 8 -3.91 23.42 5.26
CA LYS A 8 -4.56 24.60 5.87
C LYS A 8 -5.89 24.92 5.17
N LEU A 9 -5.90 24.92 3.84
CA LEU A 9 -7.08 25.21 3.04
C LEU A 9 -8.19 24.15 3.23
N ILE A 10 -7.84 22.86 3.24
CA ILE A 10 -8.82 21.80 3.49
C ILE A 10 -9.40 21.89 4.89
N ARG A 11 -8.60 22.20 5.92
CA ARG A 11 -9.11 22.38 7.29
C ARG A 11 -10.05 23.58 7.41
N GLN A 12 -9.82 24.64 6.64
CA GLN A 12 -10.61 25.86 6.70
C GLN A 12 -11.92 25.76 5.89
N HIS A 13 -11.87 25.16 4.71
CA HIS A 13 -12.98 25.16 3.76
C HIS A 13 -13.70 23.81 3.64
N GLY A 14 -13.11 22.73 4.16
CA GLY A 14 -13.72 21.39 4.25
C GLY A 14 -13.73 20.59 2.95
N SER A 15 -13.87 21.25 1.79
CA SER A 15 -13.98 20.60 0.48
C SER A 15 -13.17 21.36 -0.58
N ILE A 16 -12.82 20.68 -1.69
CA ILE A 16 -12.08 21.30 -2.80
C ILE A 16 -12.96 22.35 -3.51
N GLU A 17 -14.26 22.09 -3.59
CA GLU A 17 -15.30 22.97 -4.11
C GLU A 17 -15.27 24.33 -3.39
N ASN A 18 -15.35 24.30 -2.05
CA ASN A 18 -15.32 25.50 -1.22
C ASN A 18 -13.97 26.23 -1.29
N ILE A 19 -12.86 25.51 -1.52
CA ILE A 19 -11.55 26.13 -1.75
C ILE A 19 -11.56 26.89 -3.07
N LEU A 20 -12.07 26.30 -4.15
CA LEU A 20 -12.10 26.93 -5.48
C LEU A 20 -12.96 28.21 -5.50
N GLU A 21 -13.99 28.28 -4.67
CA GLU A 21 -14.83 29.47 -4.50
C GLU A 21 -14.12 30.60 -3.74
N ASN A 22 -13.29 30.25 -2.74
CA ASN A 22 -12.68 31.20 -1.81
C ASN A 22 -11.18 31.48 -2.06
N ILE A 23 -10.58 30.83 -3.06
CA ILE A 23 -9.17 30.99 -3.38
C ILE A 23 -8.91 32.21 -4.26
N ASN A 24 -7.78 32.87 -4.02
CA ASN A 24 -7.31 33.94 -4.90
C ASN A 24 -6.86 33.36 -6.26
N LYS A 25 -7.71 33.52 -7.28
CA LYS A 25 -7.52 33.02 -8.65
C LYS A 25 -6.42 33.76 -9.43
N GLU A 26 -6.01 34.95 -9.00
CA GLU A 26 -4.89 35.69 -9.60
C GLU A 26 -3.55 35.09 -9.18
N ARG A 27 -3.46 34.63 -7.93
CA ARG A 27 -2.26 34.00 -7.37
C ARG A 27 -2.15 32.52 -7.73
N TYR A 28 -3.29 31.83 -7.84
CA TYR A 28 -3.34 30.39 -8.09
C TYR A 28 -4.15 30.11 -9.36
N GLN A 29 -3.43 29.74 -10.42
CA GLN A 29 -4.05 29.27 -11.65
C GLN A 29 -4.58 27.85 -11.47
N ILE A 30 -5.85 27.66 -11.79
CA ILE A 30 -6.54 26.37 -11.75
C ILE A 30 -6.67 25.90 -13.21
N PRO A 31 -6.26 24.66 -13.53
CA PRO A 31 -6.50 24.10 -14.85
C PRO A 31 -8.01 24.04 -15.16
N GLU A 32 -8.39 24.37 -16.39
CA GLU A 32 -9.79 24.36 -16.85
C GLU A 32 -10.39 22.95 -16.78
N ASP A 33 -9.62 21.95 -17.23
CA ASP A 33 -9.98 20.53 -17.16
C ASP A 33 -9.35 19.85 -15.93
N TRP A 34 -9.78 20.22 -14.73
CA TRP A 34 -9.31 19.56 -13.50
C TRP A 34 -10.33 18.54 -12.94
N PRO A 35 -10.19 17.22 -13.24
CA PRO A 35 -11.16 16.18 -12.85
C PRO A 35 -10.99 15.73 -11.38
N TYR A 36 -10.98 16.69 -10.44
CA TYR A 36 -10.81 16.36 -9.02
C TYR A 36 -12.00 15.57 -8.44
N GLN A 37 -13.18 15.69 -9.06
CA GLN A 37 -14.39 14.97 -8.66
C GLN A 37 -14.26 13.47 -9.01
N ASP A 38 -13.81 13.16 -10.22
CA ASP A 38 -13.56 11.79 -10.66
C ASP A 38 -12.43 11.15 -9.85
N ALA A 39 -11.36 11.90 -9.59
CA ALA A 39 -10.29 11.43 -8.72
C ALA A 39 -10.80 11.14 -7.29
N ARG A 40 -11.67 11.99 -6.73
CA ARG A 40 -12.29 11.76 -5.42
C ARG A 40 -13.15 10.49 -5.43
N LEU A 41 -13.91 10.26 -6.50
CA LEU A 41 -14.70 9.05 -6.66
C LEU A 41 -13.79 7.82 -6.68
N LEU A 42 -12.70 7.84 -7.44
CA LEU A 42 -11.73 6.74 -7.50
C LEU A 42 -11.10 6.42 -6.15
N PHE A 43 -10.83 7.44 -5.30
CA PHE A 43 -10.32 7.21 -3.95
C PHE A 43 -11.38 6.68 -2.97
N LYS A 44 -12.65 7.05 -3.15
CA LYS A 44 -13.76 6.59 -2.29
C LYS A 44 -14.28 5.21 -2.69
N GLU A 45 -14.39 4.99 -4.00
CA GLU A 45 -14.92 3.81 -4.65
C GLU A 45 -13.87 3.29 -5.64
N PRO A 46 -12.74 2.78 -5.13
CA PRO A 46 -11.74 2.17 -5.99
C PRO A 46 -12.30 0.91 -6.64
N LEU A 47 -11.89 0.66 -7.88
CA LEU A 47 -12.16 -0.60 -8.58
C LEU A 47 -11.32 -1.71 -7.93
N VAL A 48 -11.83 -2.29 -6.85
CA VAL A 48 -11.24 -3.43 -6.16
C VAL A 48 -11.98 -4.70 -6.57
N SER A 49 -11.26 -5.81 -6.68
CA SER A 49 -11.88 -7.13 -6.80
C SER A 49 -12.72 -7.36 -5.54
N VAL A 50 -14.04 -7.30 -5.69
CA VAL A 50 -15.04 -7.39 -4.59
C VAL A 50 -15.06 -8.79 -3.97
N ASP A 51 -14.47 -9.77 -4.64
CA ASP A 51 -14.34 -11.13 -4.16
C ASP A 51 -13.24 -11.28 -3.11
N THR A 52 -13.49 -10.70 -1.95
CA THR A 52 -12.78 -11.03 -0.70
C THR A 52 -12.96 -12.49 -0.28
N GLU A 53 -13.97 -13.18 -0.82
CA GLU A 53 -14.28 -14.59 -0.53
C GLU A 53 -13.54 -15.58 -1.43
N GLN A 54 -13.09 -15.19 -2.64
CA GLN A 54 -12.56 -16.16 -3.63
C GLN A 54 -11.03 -16.26 -3.66
N SER A 55 -10.32 -15.27 -3.12
CA SER A 55 -8.85 -15.33 -3.08
C SER A 55 -8.37 -16.05 -1.83
N GLU A 56 -8.55 -17.37 -1.79
CA GLU A 56 -7.94 -18.19 -0.74
C GLU A 56 -6.41 -18.16 -0.94
N LEU A 57 -5.73 -17.27 -0.19
CA LEU A 57 -4.28 -17.10 -0.26
C LEU A 57 -3.59 -18.32 0.38
N LYS A 58 -3.38 -19.36 -0.43
CA LYS A 58 -2.69 -20.59 -0.05
C LYS A 58 -1.21 -20.53 -0.43
N TRP A 59 -0.34 -20.57 0.58
CA TRP A 59 1.09 -20.79 0.34
C TRP A 59 1.40 -22.26 0.09
N SER A 60 1.58 -22.65 -1.18
CA SER A 60 2.02 -23.98 -1.60
C SER A 60 3.54 -24.16 -1.45
N THR A 61 4.05 -25.39 -1.62
CA THR A 61 5.50 -25.63 -1.67
C THR A 61 6.05 -25.16 -3.01
N PRO A 62 7.28 -24.62 -3.04
CA PRO A 62 7.90 -24.23 -4.30
C PRO A 62 8.13 -25.47 -5.19
N ASP A 63 7.87 -25.32 -6.50
CA ASP A 63 8.21 -26.32 -7.50
C ASP A 63 9.69 -26.18 -7.90
N GLU A 64 10.51 -27.14 -7.49
CA GLU A 64 11.96 -27.06 -7.62
C GLU A 64 12.42 -27.28 -9.06
N GLU A 65 11.84 -28.28 -9.72
CA GLU A 65 12.21 -28.64 -11.10
C GLU A 65 11.76 -27.54 -12.06
N GLY A 66 10.56 -26.99 -11.86
CA GLY A 66 10.07 -25.84 -12.62
C GLY A 66 10.94 -24.59 -12.41
N LEU A 67 11.33 -24.29 -11.17
CA LEU A 67 12.19 -23.14 -10.86
C LEU A 67 13.59 -23.29 -11.46
N ILE A 68 14.19 -24.48 -11.41
CA ILE A 68 15.50 -24.73 -12.02
C ILE A 68 15.40 -24.63 -13.53
N THR A 69 14.35 -25.20 -14.14
CA THR A 69 14.17 -25.15 -15.59
C THR A 69 14.02 -23.71 -16.07
N PHE A 70 13.12 -22.94 -15.46
CA PHE A 70 12.89 -21.55 -15.84
C PHE A 70 14.11 -20.66 -15.55
N LEU A 71 14.65 -20.69 -14.33
CA LEU A 71 15.72 -19.76 -13.95
C LEU A 71 17.09 -20.17 -14.52
N VAL A 72 17.45 -21.44 -14.48
CA VAL A 72 18.78 -21.90 -14.92
C VAL A 72 18.80 -22.19 -16.42
N ASN A 73 17.88 -23.02 -16.91
CA ASN A 73 17.95 -23.48 -18.31
C ASN A 73 17.49 -22.40 -19.29
N GLU A 74 16.40 -21.68 -19.01
CA GLU A 74 15.87 -20.65 -19.92
C GLU A 74 16.52 -19.28 -19.71
N ASN A 75 16.79 -18.91 -18.46
CA ASN A 75 17.27 -17.57 -18.11
C ASN A 75 18.76 -17.50 -17.69
N GLY A 76 19.48 -18.64 -17.69
CA GLY A 76 20.93 -18.68 -17.48
C GLY A 76 21.40 -18.30 -16.07
N PHE A 77 20.55 -18.38 -15.05
CA PHE A 77 20.95 -18.14 -13.66
C PHE A 77 21.89 -19.24 -13.16
N ASN A 78 22.72 -18.88 -12.17
CA ASN A 78 23.64 -19.84 -11.55
C ASN A 78 22.87 -20.91 -10.75
N ASN A 79 23.06 -22.18 -11.11
CA ASN A 79 22.34 -23.32 -10.51
C ASN A 79 22.54 -23.41 -8.98
N ASP A 80 23.78 -23.38 -8.49
CA ASP A 80 24.07 -23.44 -7.05
C ASP A 80 23.36 -22.35 -6.24
N ARG A 81 23.24 -21.13 -6.81
CA ARG A 81 22.53 -20.03 -6.15
C ARG A 81 21.03 -20.25 -6.11
N VAL A 82 20.45 -20.76 -7.19
CA VAL A 82 19.02 -21.06 -7.28
C VAL A 82 18.65 -22.19 -6.32
N THR A 83 19.41 -23.28 -6.31
CA THR A 83 19.20 -24.43 -5.40
C THR A 83 19.27 -24.01 -3.93
N LYS A 84 20.29 -23.23 -3.53
CA LYS A 84 20.41 -22.69 -2.16
C LYS A 84 19.26 -21.75 -1.78
N ALA A 85 18.70 -21.01 -2.73
CA ALA A 85 17.57 -20.13 -2.47
C ALA A 85 16.28 -20.94 -2.26
N ILE A 86 16.06 -21.98 -3.07
CA ILE A 86 14.93 -22.92 -2.92
C ILE A 86 14.96 -23.59 -1.55
N GLU A 87 16.12 -24.08 -1.10
CA GLU A 87 16.29 -24.66 0.24
C GLU A 87 15.93 -23.68 1.35
N LYS A 88 16.35 -22.42 1.24
CA LYS A 88 16.01 -21.36 2.21
C LYS A 88 14.51 -21.08 2.26
N ILE A 89 13.83 -21.05 1.12
CA ILE A 89 12.37 -20.83 1.04
C ILE A 89 11.63 -21.99 1.72
N LYS A 90 12.03 -23.23 1.45
CA LYS A 90 11.48 -24.42 2.13
C LYS A 90 11.66 -24.34 3.64
N ALA A 91 12.86 -24.01 4.11
CA ALA A 91 13.15 -23.89 5.54
C ALA A 91 12.36 -22.75 6.21
N ALA A 92 12.12 -21.64 5.49
CA ALA A 92 11.34 -20.51 5.99
C ALA A 92 9.85 -20.88 6.15
N LYS A 93 9.30 -21.71 5.25
CA LYS A 93 7.89 -22.14 5.33
C LYS A 93 7.58 -22.94 6.61
N THR A 94 8.52 -23.77 7.06
CA THR A 94 8.34 -24.60 8.27
C THR A 94 8.44 -23.80 9.57
N LYS A 95 9.12 -22.65 9.54
CA LYS A 95 9.17 -21.72 10.68
C LYS A 95 7.84 -20.98 10.74
N SER A 96 6.95 -21.43 11.62
CA SER A 96 5.66 -20.76 11.81
C SER A 96 5.88 -19.29 12.15
N SER A 97 5.19 -18.41 11.42
CA SER A 97 5.10 -17.01 11.77
C SER A 97 4.25 -16.91 13.04
N GLN A 98 4.90 -16.65 14.18
CA GLN A 98 4.17 -16.35 15.42
C GLN A 98 3.35 -15.08 15.17
N GLY A 99 2.02 -15.22 15.20
CA GLY A 99 1.10 -14.10 15.03
C GLY A 99 1.41 -13.00 16.04
N ARG A 100 1.41 -11.75 15.58
CA ARG A 100 1.63 -10.61 16.47
C ARG A 100 0.35 -10.33 17.28
N LEU A 101 0.48 -9.88 18.52
CA LEU A 101 -0.69 -9.54 19.35
C LEU A 101 -1.58 -8.47 18.72
N GLU A 102 -0.99 -7.55 17.97
CA GLU A 102 -1.64 -6.51 17.17
C GLU A 102 -2.50 -7.08 16.04
N SER A 103 -2.29 -8.35 15.64
CA SER A 103 -3.18 -9.06 14.71
C SER A 103 -4.48 -9.52 15.37
N PHE A 104 -4.51 -9.62 16.72
CA PHE A 104 -5.69 -10.03 17.49
C PHE A 104 -6.44 -8.84 18.08
N PHE A 105 -5.74 -7.78 18.47
CA PHE A 105 -6.33 -6.60 19.11
C PHE A 105 -6.33 -5.41 18.16
N LYS A 106 -7.50 -4.85 17.90
CA LYS A 106 -7.59 -3.52 17.27
C LYS A 106 -6.87 -2.52 18.18
N PRO A 107 -6.00 -1.65 17.64
CA PRO A 107 -5.37 -0.61 18.45
C PRO A 107 -6.46 0.19 19.17
N ALA A 108 -6.43 0.23 20.49
CA ALA A 108 -7.16 1.25 21.23
C ALA A 108 -6.62 2.60 20.77
N ALA A 109 -7.49 3.58 20.52
CA ALA A 109 -7.06 4.93 20.16
C ALA A 109 -6.06 5.40 21.22
N SER A 110 -4.78 5.52 20.84
CA SER A 110 -3.76 5.98 21.75
C SER A 110 -4.16 7.38 22.19
N ALA A 111 -4.50 7.55 23.47
CA ALA A 111 -4.50 8.87 24.07
C ALA A 111 -3.11 9.45 23.79
N SER A 112 -3.06 10.56 23.07
CA SER A 112 -1.84 11.25 22.71
C SER A 112 -1.11 11.69 23.98
N VAL A 113 -0.30 10.81 24.56
CA VAL A 113 0.61 11.18 25.64
C VAL A 113 1.75 11.92 24.97
N ALA A 114 1.73 13.24 25.09
CA ALA A 114 2.82 14.09 24.69
C ALA A 114 4.12 13.58 25.34
N ILE A 115 5.07 13.16 24.52
CA ILE A 115 6.42 12.80 24.94
C ILE A 115 7.05 14.06 25.52
N LYS A 116 7.02 14.23 26.85
CA LYS A 116 7.85 15.21 27.54
C LYS A 116 9.28 14.69 27.50
N ARG A 117 10.09 15.22 26.59
CA ARG A 117 11.55 15.13 26.66
C ARG A 117 12.00 15.92 27.89
N LYS A 118 12.77 15.28 28.77
CA LYS A 118 13.53 15.93 29.84
C LYS A 118 15.00 15.95 29.43
#